data_AF-A0A1C4NNG5-F1
#
_entry.id   AF-A0A1C4NNG5-F1
#
_cell.length_a   1.000
_cell.length_b   1.000
_cell.length_c   1.000
_cell.angle_alpha   90.00
_cell.angle_beta   90.00
_cell.angle_gamma   90.00
#
_symmetry.space_group_name_H-M   'P 1'
#
loop_
_entity.id
_entity.type
_entity.pdbx_description
1 polymer ?
#
loop_
_entity_poly.entity_id
_entity_poly.type
_entity_poly.pdbx_seq_one_letter_code
_entity_poly.pdbx_strand_id
1 'polypeptide(L)'
;MQYEGYLPEPCLLLPEQITEYPHPSVLSPDILSMLDDWVRWEAAGDAADSRYASYPAEFYGVNLSVAPGWKVGGWASWGLTDPIPQSCPACNTEMNPLLTIPSHEWGSSDRNWIPFELQELLIPTRGGEPRPDQPTAIQIGRGYRQQLNVCPASPEHPHTELMQYTPQQQPHVV
;
A
#
# COMPACT_ATOMS: atom_id res chain seq x y z
N MET A 1 -17.86 24.20 -1.41
CA MET A 1 -18.33 23.33 -0.30
C MET A 1 -17.16 22.46 0.09
N GLN A 2 -16.64 22.60 1.30
CA GLN A 2 -15.69 21.63 1.86
C GLN A 2 -16.54 20.65 2.67
N TYR A 3 -16.55 19.37 2.26
CA TYR A 3 -17.21 18.33 3.04
C TYR A 3 -16.30 17.90 4.20
N GLU A 4 -16.89 17.53 5.32
CA GLU A 4 -16.18 16.83 6.40
C GLU A 4 -15.50 15.57 5.82
N GLY A 5 -14.22 15.36 6.17
CA GLY A 5 -13.39 14.25 5.64
C GLY A 5 -12.45 14.60 4.48
N TYR A 6 -12.43 15.85 3.98
CA TYR A 6 -11.39 16.32 3.04
C TYR A 6 -10.23 17.08 3.69
N LEU A 7 -10.40 17.49 4.95
CA LEU A 7 -9.34 18.10 5.76
C LEU A 7 -8.86 17.06 6.76
N PRO A 8 -7.53 16.83 6.87
CA PRO A 8 -7.00 15.93 7.86
C PRO A 8 -7.25 16.50 9.26
N GLU A 9 -7.69 15.66 10.18
CA GLU A 9 -7.58 15.97 11.60
C GLU A 9 -6.10 16.10 11.99
N PRO A 10 -5.74 17.09 12.84
CA PRO A 10 -4.38 17.20 13.33
C PRO A 10 -3.96 15.93 14.07
N CYS A 11 -2.93 15.27 13.58
CA CYS A 11 -2.38 14.04 14.15
C CYS A 11 -0.85 14.13 14.28
N LEU A 12 -0.28 13.25 15.11
CA LEU A 12 1.17 13.09 15.20
C LEU A 12 1.66 12.32 13.96
N LEU A 13 2.70 12.82 13.30
CA LEU A 13 3.37 12.10 12.22
C LEU A 13 4.52 11.28 12.81
N LEU A 14 4.49 9.97 12.56
CA LEU A 14 5.54 9.02 12.91
C LEU A 14 6.05 8.35 11.63
N PRO A 15 6.94 9.01 10.86
CA PRO A 15 7.42 8.45 9.61
C PRO A 15 8.38 7.29 9.86
N GLU A 16 8.13 6.16 9.19
CA GLU A 16 9.06 5.02 9.14
C GLU A 16 9.64 4.87 7.73
N GLN A 17 10.93 4.56 7.65
CA GLN A 17 11.55 4.21 6.38
C GLN A 17 11.39 2.70 6.15
N ILE A 18 10.58 2.34 5.16
CA ILE A 18 10.34 0.96 4.76
C ILE A 18 10.92 0.66 3.37
N THR A 19 11.14 -0.62 3.09
CA THR A 19 11.38 -1.10 1.73
C THR A 19 10.14 -1.84 1.25
N GLU A 20 9.60 -1.40 0.12
CA GLU A 20 8.50 -2.09 -0.56
C GLU A 20 8.88 -2.40 -2.02
N TYR A 21 8.15 -3.36 -2.60
CA TYR A 21 8.38 -3.85 -3.95
C TYR A 21 7.16 -3.65 -4.86
N PRO A 22 7.33 -3.74 -6.19
CA PRO A 22 6.24 -3.50 -7.14
C PRO A 22 5.06 -4.45 -6.95
N HIS A 23 3.87 -4.04 -7.42
CA HIS A 23 2.72 -4.92 -7.46
C HIS A 23 2.99 -6.18 -8.31
N PRO A 24 2.46 -7.37 -7.97
CA PRO A 24 2.70 -8.59 -8.75
C PRO A 24 2.33 -8.46 -10.24
N SER A 25 1.32 -7.65 -10.58
CA SER A 25 0.87 -7.46 -11.96
C SER A 25 1.87 -6.78 -12.89
N VAL A 26 2.92 -6.14 -12.36
CA VAL A 26 3.99 -5.51 -13.17
C VAL A 26 5.29 -6.32 -13.16
N LEU A 27 5.31 -7.48 -12.50
CA LEU A 27 6.47 -8.34 -12.46
C LEU A 27 6.57 -9.22 -13.71
N SER A 28 7.78 -9.61 -14.08
CA SER A 28 7.99 -10.55 -15.17
C SER A 28 7.53 -11.96 -14.80
N PRO A 29 7.18 -12.80 -15.79
CA PRO A 29 6.80 -14.19 -15.55
C PRO A 29 7.86 -15.00 -14.79
N ASP A 30 9.14 -14.72 -15.03
CA ASP A 30 10.24 -15.40 -14.35
C ASP A 30 10.26 -15.08 -12.85
N ILE A 31 10.03 -13.81 -12.49
CA ILE A 31 9.94 -13.40 -11.08
C ILE A 31 8.68 -14.01 -10.45
N LEU A 32 7.53 -13.98 -11.12
CA LEU A 32 6.31 -14.61 -10.61
C LEU A 32 6.51 -16.11 -10.33
N SER A 33 7.16 -16.83 -11.25
CA SER A 33 7.49 -18.24 -11.04
C SER A 33 8.46 -18.46 -9.88
N MET A 34 9.34 -17.50 -9.58
CA MET A 34 10.19 -17.57 -8.39
C MET A 34 9.40 -17.32 -7.11
N LEU A 35 8.42 -16.42 -7.13
CA LEU A 35 7.57 -16.13 -5.96
C LEU A 35 6.65 -17.32 -5.62
N ASP A 36 6.25 -18.11 -6.62
CA ASP A 36 5.43 -19.32 -6.45
C ASP A 36 6.22 -20.54 -5.91
N ASP A 37 7.55 -20.47 -5.85
CA ASP A 37 8.40 -21.58 -5.39
C ASP A 37 8.67 -21.47 -3.88
N TRP A 38 7.87 -22.16 -3.07
CA TRP A 38 8.01 -22.17 -1.60
C TRP A 38 9.42 -22.55 -1.11
N VAL A 39 10.11 -23.46 -1.81
CA VAL A 39 11.46 -23.90 -1.39
C VAL A 39 12.43 -22.73 -1.35
N ARG A 40 12.24 -21.72 -2.22
CA ARG A 40 13.07 -20.50 -2.20
C ARG A 40 12.79 -19.64 -0.99
N TRP A 41 11.54 -19.53 -0.57
CA TRP A 41 11.17 -18.80 0.65
C TRP A 41 11.74 -19.48 1.90
N GLU A 42 11.60 -20.81 1.98
CA GLU A 42 12.17 -21.60 3.08
C GLU A 42 13.71 -21.48 3.13
N ALA A 43 14.37 -21.52 1.98
CA ALA A 43 15.82 -21.35 1.89
C ALA A 43 16.30 -19.93 2.24
N ALA A 44 15.44 -18.91 2.11
CA ALA A 44 15.76 -17.52 2.45
C ALA A 44 15.70 -17.24 3.96
N GLY A 45 15.18 -18.18 4.76
CA GLY A 45 15.21 -18.15 6.23
C GLY A 45 13.82 -18.15 6.89
N ASP A 46 13.81 -18.12 8.21
CA ASP A 46 12.61 -18.31 9.06
C ASP A 46 11.58 -17.17 8.99
N ALA A 47 11.81 -16.13 8.19
CA ALA A 47 10.90 -14.99 8.04
C ALA A 47 9.63 -15.35 7.24
N ALA A 48 9.65 -16.43 6.47
CA ALA A 48 8.50 -16.88 5.68
C ALA A 48 7.49 -17.62 6.57
N ASP A 49 6.27 -17.08 6.68
CA ASP A 49 5.19 -17.73 7.44
C ASP A 49 4.68 -18.96 6.68
N SER A 50 4.80 -20.13 7.29
CA SER A 50 4.41 -21.43 6.71
C SER A 50 2.95 -21.50 6.25
N ARG A 51 2.07 -20.59 6.72
CA ARG A 51 0.69 -20.49 6.24
C ARG A 51 0.59 -20.22 4.74
N TYR A 52 1.64 -19.63 4.15
CA TYR A 52 1.72 -19.33 2.72
C TYR A 52 2.29 -20.49 1.90
N ALA A 53 2.64 -21.63 2.48
CA ALA A 53 3.21 -22.75 1.73
C ALA A 53 2.31 -23.25 0.58
N SER A 54 0.98 -23.11 0.72
CA SER A 54 0.02 -23.44 -0.34
C SER A 54 -0.16 -22.35 -1.39
N TYR A 55 0.18 -21.10 -1.06
CA TYR A 55 0.06 -19.93 -1.95
C TYR A 55 1.28 -19.00 -1.78
N PRO A 56 2.49 -19.42 -2.20
CA PRO A 56 3.73 -18.73 -1.83
C PRO A 56 3.81 -17.29 -2.33
N ALA A 57 3.26 -17.00 -3.51
CA ALA A 57 3.24 -15.64 -4.04
C ALA A 57 2.38 -14.66 -3.21
N GLU A 58 1.41 -15.14 -2.44
CA GLU A 58 0.64 -14.28 -1.53
C GLU A 58 1.51 -13.73 -0.40
N PHE A 59 2.56 -14.44 0.01
CA PHE A 59 3.51 -13.92 1.00
C PHE A 59 4.13 -12.62 0.51
N TYR A 60 4.59 -12.58 -0.74
CA TYR A 60 5.13 -11.35 -1.36
C TYR A 60 4.08 -10.25 -1.45
N GLY A 61 2.88 -10.58 -1.96
CA GLY A 61 1.80 -9.61 -2.14
C GLY A 61 1.38 -8.92 -0.85
N VAL A 62 1.28 -9.68 0.24
CA VAL A 62 0.81 -9.17 1.53
C VAL A 62 1.93 -8.49 2.35
N ASN A 63 3.16 -9.02 2.30
CA ASN A 63 4.20 -8.64 3.25
C ASN A 63 5.31 -7.76 2.67
N LEU A 64 5.45 -7.71 1.34
CA LEU A 64 6.59 -7.08 0.68
C LEU A 64 6.19 -6.10 -0.42
N SER A 65 5.04 -6.33 -1.06
CA SER A 65 4.58 -5.56 -2.20
C SER A 65 3.64 -4.44 -1.76
N VAL A 66 3.86 -3.24 -2.28
CA VAL A 66 2.94 -2.08 -2.18
C VAL A 66 2.34 -1.91 -0.77
N ALA A 67 3.17 -1.49 0.18
CA ALA A 67 2.77 -1.13 1.53
C ALA A 67 1.53 -0.21 1.53
N PRO A 68 0.57 -0.44 2.44
CA PRO A 68 -0.60 0.40 2.59
C PRO A 68 -0.23 1.74 3.25
N GLY A 69 -1.22 2.60 3.42
CA GLY A 69 -1.07 3.80 4.23
C GLY A 69 -0.51 5.04 3.55
N TRP A 70 -0.45 6.11 4.34
CA TRP A 70 0.09 7.40 3.94
C TRP A 70 1.59 7.25 3.69
N LYS A 71 2.01 7.46 2.44
CA LYS A 71 3.41 7.24 2.05
C LYS A 71 3.91 8.21 1.01
N VAL A 72 5.18 8.57 1.13
CA VAL A 72 5.92 9.37 0.15
C VAL A 72 6.76 8.42 -0.71
N GLY A 73 6.71 8.60 -2.02
CA GLY A 73 7.39 7.71 -2.96
C GLY A 73 6.70 6.35 -3.10
N GLY A 74 7.50 5.32 -3.34
CA GLY A 74 7.06 3.95 -3.35
C GLY A 74 6.59 3.44 -4.71
N TRP A 75 5.69 2.45 -4.69
CA TRP A 75 5.13 1.82 -5.88
C TRP A 75 3.65 2.12 -6.07
N ALA A 76 3.23 2.18 -7.34
CA ALA A 76 1.83 2.30 -7.71
C ALA A 76 1.05 1.04 -7.30
N SER A 77 -0.14 1.24 -6.73
CA SER A 77 -1.08 0.16 -6.41
C SER A 77 -2.08 0.00 -7.55
N TRP A 78 -2.34 -1.24 -7.97
CA TRP A 78 -3.30 -1.56 -9.03
C TRP A 78 -4.38 -2.46 -8.44
N GLY A 79 -5.53 -1.91 -8.08
CA GLY A 79 -6.57 -2.70 -7.39
C GLY A 79 -7.83 -2.99 -8.20
N LEU A 80 -8.21 -2.15 -9.15
CA LEU A 80 -9.31 -2.39 -10.11
C LEU A 80 -8.94 -2.11 -11.56
N THR A 81 -7.87 -1.33 -11.78
CA THR A 81 -7.39 -0.99 -13.11
C THR A 81 -6.18 -1.84 -13.43
N ASP A 82 -6.03 -2.19 -14.70
CA ASP A 82 -4.78 -2.74 -15.20
C ASP A 82 -3.62 -1.78 -14.86
N PRO A 83 -2.40 -2.32 -14.67
CA PRO A 83 -1.22 -1.49 -14.46
C PRO A 83 -0.94 -0.64 -15.69
N ILE A 84 -1.25 0.65 -15.61
CA ILE A 84 -1.01 1.62 -16.68
C ILE A 84 -0.03 2.67 -16.13
N PRO A 85 1.24 2.64 -16.57
CA PRO A 85 2.23 3.65 -16.21
C PRO A 85 1.71 5.05 -16.50
N GLN A 86 1.94 5.97 -15.57
CA GLN A 86 1.57 7.38 -15.76
C GLN A 86 2.68 8.08 -16.54
N SER A 87 2.35 8.69 -17.68
CA SER A 87 3.30 9.45 -18.49
C SER A 87 3.16 10.94 -18.24
N CYS A 88 4.29 11.64 -18.12
CA CYS A 88 4.29 13.09 -17.95
C CYS A 88 3.70 13.79 -19.20
N PRO A 89 2.71 14.67 -19.05
CA PRO A 89 2.08 15.33 -20.19
C PRO A 89 3.02 16.32 -20.91
N ALA A 90 4.10 16.76 -20.25
CA ALA A 90 5.06 17.71 -20.83
C ALA A 90 6.18 17.03 -21.65
N CYS A 91 6.66 15.86 -21.22
CA CYS A 91 7.84 15.22 -21.83
C CYS A 91 7.70 13.71 -22.08
N ASN A 92 6.54 13.12 -21.77
CA ASN A 92 6.22 11.70 -21.94
C ASN A 92 7.11 10.72 -21.16
N THR A 93 7.92 11.20 -20.21
CA THR A 93 8.67 10.35 -19.28
C THR A 93 7.71 9.67 -18.31
N GLU A 94 7.95 8.38 -18.02
CA GLU A 94 7.22 7.67 -16.96
C GLU A 94 7.40 8.40 -15.62
N MET A 95 6.28 8.62 -14.94
CA MET A 95 6.22 9.37 -13.69
C MET A 95 6.38 8.44 -12.51
N ASN A 96 6.97 8.96 -11.43
CA ASN A 96 7.14 8.24 -10.18
C ASN A 96 6.02 8.62 -9.20
N PRO A 97 5.56 7.68 -8.36
CA PRO A 97 4.74 8.01 -7.20
C PRO A 97 5.45 9.06 -6.33
N LEU A 98 4.74 10.12 -5.97
CA LEU A 98 5.21 11.17 -5.06
C LEU A 98 4.58 11.00 -3.69
N LEU A 99 3.26 10.90 -3.62
CA LEU A 99 2.51 10.83 -2.39
C LEU A 99 1.27 9.96 -2.59
N THR A 100 1.04 9.03 -1.66
CA THR A 100 -0.19 8.24 -1.58
C THR A 100 -0.98 8.68 -0.36
N ILE A 101 -2.24 9.03 -0.57
CA ILE A 101 -3.20 9.51 0.43
C ILE A 101 -4.36 8.51 0.48
N PRO A 102 -4.33 7.54 1.40
CA PRO A 102 -5.44 6.63 1.60
C PRO A 102 -6.43 7.14 2.66
N SER A 103 -7.61 6.52 2.66
CA SER A 103 -8.55 6.68 3.77
C SER A 103 -8.16 5.85 5.00
N HIS A 104 -7.37 4.78 4.82
CA HIS A 104 -6.92 3.89 5.89
C HIS A 104 -5.43 3.62 5.78
N GLU A 105 -4.73 3.57 6.92
CA GLU A 105 -3.32 3.25 7.05
C GLU A 105 -3.03 1.77 6.77
N TRP A 106 -3.92 0.88 7.20
CA TRP A 106 -3.81 -0.57 6.97
C TRP A 106 -5.18 -1.25 6.92
N GLY A 107 -5.22 -2.46 6.36
CA GLY A 107 -6.39 -3.33 6.33
C GLY A 107 -6.25 -4.55 7.25
N SER A 108 -7.26 -5.42 7.24
CA SER A 108 -7.21 -6.70 7.98
C SER A 108 -6.17 -7.69 7.43
N SER A 109 -5.91 -7.65 6.12
CA SER A 109 -4.92 -8.48 5.44
C SER A 109 -3.49 -7.98 5.64
N ASP A 110 -3.31 -6.68 5.88
CA ASP A 110 -2.02 -5.99 5.75
C ASP A 110 -1.45 -5.61 7.12
N ARG A 111 -1.85 -6.32 8.18
CA ARG A 111 -1.50 -6.00 9.57
C ARG A 111 0.00 -6.08 9.86
N ASN A 112 0.76 -6.73 8.99
CA ASN A 112 2.22 -6.84 9.11
C ASN A 112 2.94 -5.52 8.79
N TRP A 113 2.24 -4.54 8.20
CA TRP A 113 2.73 -3.18 7.98
C TRP A 113 2.42 -2.21 9.11
N ILE A 114 1.77 -2.67 10.19
CA ILE A 114 1.48 -1.81 11.33
C ILE A 114 2.82 -1.47 12.02
N PRO A 115 3.14 -0.17 12.19
CA PRO A 115 4.35 0.26 12.89
C PRO A 115 4.47 -0.40 14.27
N PHE A 116 5.70 -0.75 14.65
CA PHE A 116 5.96 -1.55 15.86
C PHE A 116 5.45 -0.85 17.12
N GLU A 117 5.61 0.47 17.20
CA GLU A 117 5.14 1.31 18.29
C GLU A 117 3.62 1.39 18.41
N LEU A 118 2.88 1.10 17.33
CA LEU A 118 1.42 1.10 17.32
C LEU A 118 0.82 -0.27 17.63
N GLN A 119 1.61 -1.35 17.66
CA GLN A 119 1.11 -2.69 17.96
C GLN A 119 0.49 -2.79 19.37
N GLU A 120 1.01 -2.05 20.34
CA GLU A 120 0.47 -1.98 21.71
C GLU A 120 -0.90 -1.27 21.76
N LEU A 121 -1.19 -0.38 20.81
CA LEU A 121 -2.47 0.34 20.71
C LEU A 121 -3.58 -0.51 20.08
N LEU A 122 -3.24 -1.65 19.49
CA LEU A 122 -4.22 -2.59 18.91
C LEU A 122 -4.88 -3.51 19.96
N ILE A 123 -4.50 -3.38 21.24
CA ILE A 123 -5.14 -4.12 22.33
C ILE A 123 -6.56 -3.54 22.53
N PRO A 124 -7.63 -4.35 22.39
CA PRO A 124 -9.00 -3.84 22.45
C PRO A 124 -9.32 -3.22 23.82
N THR A 125 -9.38 -1.89 23.89
CA THR A 125 -9.91 -1.18 25.06
C THR A 125 -11.44 -1.22 25.02
N ARG A 126 -12.08 -1.76 26.07
CA ARG A 126 -13.54 -1.75 26.21
C ARG A 126 -14.05 -0.30 26.29
N GLY A 127 -14.63 0.19 25.19
CA GLY A 127 -15.39 1.45 25.16
C GLY A 127 -15.00 2.33 23.98
N GLY A 128 -15.67 2.13 22.83
CA GLY A 128 -15.46 2.90 21.60
C GLY A 128 -14.07 2.67 21.00
N GLU A 129 -13.99 2.04 19.83
CA GLU A 129 -12.68 1.75 19.24
C GLU A 129 -12.02 3.06 18.76
N PRO A 130 -10.81 3.38 19.25
CA PRO A 130 -9.92 4.23 18.47
C PRO A 130 -9.84 3.62 17.06
N ARG A 131 -9.83 4.44 16.01
CA ARG A 131 -9.51 4.00 14.64
C ARG A 131 -8.04 4.31 14.36
N PRO A 132 -7.09 3.53 14.92
CA PRO A 132 -5.66 3.79 14.72
C PRO A 132 -5.28 3.68 13.24
N ASP A 133 -6.08 2.98 12.45
CA ASP A 133 -5.97 2.86 11.00
C ASP A 133 -6.50 4.09 10.24
N GLN A 134 -7.12 5.07 10.89
CA GLN A 134 -7.62 6.30 10.24
C GLN A 134 -7.28 7.57 11.03
N PRO A 135 -5.99 7.81 11.36
CA PRO A 135 -5.61 8.91 12.25
C PRO A 135 -5.86 10.30 11.65
N THR A 136 -5.97 10.41 10.32
CA THR A 136 -6.24 11.67 9.62
C THR A 136 -7.73 11.95 9.43
N ALA A 137 -8.61 10.97 9.66
CA ALA A 137 -10.04 11.02 9.33
C ALA A 137 -10.36 11.38 7.86
N ILE A 138 -9.36 11.34 6.96
CA ILE A 138 -9.56 11.62 5.54
C ILE A 138 -10.35 10.49 4.90
N GLN A 139 -11.37 10.87 4.13
CA GLN A 139 -12.22 9.93 3.40
C GLN A 139 -12.13 10.21 1.90
N ILE A 140 -11.44 9.33 1.18
CA ILE A 140 -11.36 9.35 -0.29
C ILE A 140 -12.38 8.34 -0.83
N GLY A 141 -13.44 8.81 -1.48
CA GLY A 141 -14.46 7.93 -2.06
C GLY A 141 -15.01 6.93 -1.03
N ARG A 142 -15.00 5.63 -1.37
CA ARG A 142 -15.45 4.53 -0.49
C ARG A 142 -14.29 3.80 0.18
N GLY A 143 -13.31 4.53 0.70
CA GLY A 143 -12.09 3.95 1.29
C GLY A 143 -10.96 3.80 0.27
N TYR A 144 -10.99 4.63 -0.76
CA TYR A 144 -10.02 4.63 -1.85
C TYR A 144 -8.72 5.30 -1.38
N ARG A 145 -7.74 5.31 -2.27
CA ARG A 145 -6.51 6.07 -2.10
C ARG A 145 -6.25 6.93 -3.34
N GLN A 146 -5.76 8.13 -3.11
CA GLN A 146 -5.31 9.06 -4.13
C GLN A 146 -3.80 8.99 -4.20
N GLN A 147 -3.24 8.71 -5.38
CA GLN A 147 -1.82 8.81 -5.62
C GLN A 147 -1.53 10.06 -6.46
N LEU A 148 -0.54 10.84 -6.05
CA LEU A 148 0.04 11.94 -6.80
C LEU A 148 1.36 11.45 -7.40
N ASN A 149 1.62 11.78 -8.66
CA ASN A 149 2.83 11.39 -9.37
C ASN A 149 3.60 12.62 -9.84
N VAL A 150 4.93 12.49 -9.87
CA VAL A 150 5.87 13.54 -10.29
C VAL A 150 6.73 13.06 -11.45
N CYS A 151 7.07 13.98 -12.34
CA CYS A 151 7.99 13.70 -13.42
C CYS A 151 9.42 13.65 -12.89
N PRO A 152 10.17 12.54 -13.08
CA PRO A 152 11.55 12.48 -12.63
C PRO A 152 12.49 13.37 -13.46
N ALA A 153 12.09 13.78 -14.67
CA ALA A 153 12.91 14.65 -15.52
C ALA A 153 12.90 16.12 -15.08
N SER A 154 11.86 16.58 -14.37
CA SER A 154 11.76 17.95 -13.87
C SER A 154 10.64 18.08 -12.84
N PRO A 155 10.90 18.68 -11.65
CA PRO A 155 9.87 18.93 -10.65
C PRO A 155 8.88 20.03 -11.07
N GLU A 156 9.22 20.84 -12.08
CA GLU A 156 8.36 21.90 -12.61
C GLU A 156 7.33 21.38 -13.62
N HIS A 157 7.46 20.12 -14.05
CA HIS A 157 6.47 19.51 -14.93
C HIS A 157 5.17 19.23 -14.18
N PRO A 158 4.02 19.19 -14.88
CA PRO A 158 2.73 18.93 -14.22
C PRO A 158 2.74 17.62 -13.44
N HIS A 159 2.25 17.67 -12.20
CA HIS A 159 1.89 16.48 -11.45
C HIS A 159 0.61 15.86 -12.02
N THR A 160 0.46 14.56 -11.86
CA THR A 160 -0.75 13.82 -12.24
C THR A 160 -1.31 13.09 -11.04
N GLU A 161 -2.59 12.78 -11.10
CA GLU A 161 -3.32 12.15 -10.01
C GLU A 161 -3.97 10.85 -10.49
N LEU A 162 -3.87 9.80 -9.69
CA LEU A 162 -4.46 8.49 -9.95
C LEU A 162 -5.23 8.01 -8.72
N MET A 163 -6.54 7.86 -8.85
CA MET A 163 -7.37 7.31 -7.78
C MET A 163 -7.48 5.79 -7.92
N GLN A 164 -7.21 5.07 -6.83
CA GLN A 164 -7.17 3.61 -6.81
C GLN A 164 -8.05 3.06 -5.69
N TYR A 165 -8.72 1.95 -5.96
CA TYR A 165 -9.41 1.14 -4.95
C TYR A 165 -8.67 -0.17 -4.80
N THR A 166 -8.29 -0.54 -3.58
CA THR A 166 -7.79 -1.88 -3.27
C THR A 166 -8.92 -2.63 -2.57
N PRO A 167 -9.49 -3.68 -3.17
CA PRO A 167 -10.41 -4.55 -2.45
C PRO A 167 -9.69 -5.10 -1.22
N GLN A 168 -10.27 -4.94 -0.04
CA GLN A 168 -9.85 -5.70 1.13
C GLN A 168 -10.06 -7.18 0.78
N GLN A 169 -8.98 -7.93 0.59
CA GLN A 169 -9.10 -9.37 0.34
C GLN A 169 -9.79 -9.99 1.56
N GLN A 170 -10.94 -10.63 1.33
CA GLN A 170 -11.56 -11.42 2.39
C GLN A 170 -10.61 -12.56 2.74
N PRO A 171 -10.39 -12.85 4.03
CA PRO A 171 -9.61 -14.03 4.41
C PRO A 171 -10.28 -15.25 3.77
N HIS A 172 -9.53 -16.00 2.97
CA HIS A 172 -9.94 -17.33 2.56
C HIS A 172 -10.11 -18.14 3.84
N VAL A 173 -11.37 -18.38 4.22
CA VAL A 173 -11.71 -19.34 5.27
C VAL A 173 -11.35 -20.71 4.72
N VAL A 174 -10.27 -21.29 5.25
CA VAL A 174 -9.95 -22.72 5.09
C VAL A 174 -10.85 -23.52 6.02
#